data_AF-A0A5D0RH82-F1
#
_entry.id   AF-A0A5D0RH82-F1
#
_cell.length_a   1.000
_cell.length_b   1.000
_cell.length_c   1.000
_cell.angle_alpha   90.00
_cell.angle_beta   90.00
_cell.angle_gamma   90.00
#
_symmetry.space_group_name_H-M   'P 1'
#
loop_
_entity.id
_entity.type
_entity.pdbx_description
1 polymer ?
#
loop_
_entity_poly.entity_id
_entity_poly.type
_entity_poly.pdbx_seq_one_letter_code
_entity_poly.pdbx_strand_id
1 'polypeptide(L)'
;MTLSISNRIACLALALAAMSAQVAMAQDFSPCFETTGRGAYDLYNDTVLCSAVLERALEAEPESEQLPLLEKGIDYTASFALFLLESSNVVDMSGAILAPDNLPIDRRNARADWQAVLSSLEDEGEAPDAEIVRCLRLYGHDWE
;
A
#
# COMPACT_ATOMS: atom_id res chain seq x y z
N MET A 1 11.78 63.95 -31.49
CA MET A 1 12.58 62.72 -31.65
C MET A 1 11.72 61.56 -31.20
N THR A 2 11.21 60.79 -32.15
CA THR A 2 10.29 59.65 -31.94
C THR A 2 11.02 58.39 -32.41
N LEU A 3 11.23 57.43 -31.52
CA LEU A 3 11.89 56.16 -31.84
C LEU A 3 10.83 55.10 -32.14
N SER A 4 10.96 54.49 -33.31
CA SER A 4 10.12 53.41 -33.81
C SER A 4 11.02 52.30 -34.40
N ILE A 5 10.49 51.08 -34.30
CA ILE A 5 10.82 49.84 -35.04
C ILE A 5 11.90 48.90 -34.43
N SER A 6 11.41 48.02 -33.57
CA SER A 6 11.18 46.57 -33.84
C SER A 6 12.29 45.53 -33.72
N ASN A 7 11.90 44.48 -33.01
CA ASN A 7 12.14 43.05 -33.23
C ASN A 7 13.53 42.46 -32.94
N ARG A 8 13.60 41.75 -31.82
CA ARG A 8 13.83 40.29 -31.75
C ARG A 8 14.19 39.97 -30.30
N ILE A 9 13.32 39.25 -29.60
CA ILE A 9 13.62 38.15 -28.67
C ILE A 9 12.22 37.62 -28.28
N ALA A 10 11.64 36.84 -29.21
CA ALA A 10 10.65 35.86 -28.86
C ALA A 10 11.44 34.63 -28.39
N CYS A 11 11.99 34.69 -27.18
CA CYS A 11 12.44 33.49 -26.47
C CYS A 11 11.27 33.01 -25.63
N LEU A 12 10.42 32.23 -26.32
CA LEU A 12 9.67 31.13 -25.75
C LEU A 12 10.52 30.41 -24.67
N ALA A 13 10.19 30.67 -23.42
CA ALA A 13 10.55 29.87 -22.25
C ALA A 13 9.50 30.24 -21.19
N LEU A 14 8.29 29.67 -21.13
CA LEU A 14 7.97 28.23 -21.08
C LEU A 14 9.00 27.46 -20.25
N ALA A 15 9.32 27.99 -19.08
CA ALA A 15 10.18 27.33 -18.09
C ALA A 15 9.81 27.68 -16.63
N LEU A 16 8.55 28.01 -16.35
CA LEU A 16 8.05 28.09 -14.96
C LEU A 16 6.66 27.46 -14.86
N ALA A 17 6.58 26.19 -15.24
CA ALA A 17 5.50 25.29 -14.87
C ALA A 17 6.11 23.94 -14.47
N ALA A 18 6.96 23.93 -13.44
CA ALA A 18 7.51 22.69 -12.86
C ALA A 18 8.15 22.92 -11.48
N MET A 19 7.47 23.64 -10.60
CA MET A 19 7.75 23.62 -9.15
C MET A 19 6.38 23.80 -8.51
N SER A 20 5.74 22.85 -7.84
CA SER A 20 6.24 21.75 -7.03
C SER A 20 5.07 20.79 -6.76
N ALA A 21 5.01 19.68 -7.49
CA ALA A 21 4.22 18.52 -7.10
C ALA A 21 5.03 17.29 -7.47
N GLN A 22 5.79 16.78 -6.50
CA GLN A 22 6.34 15.43 -6.45
C GLN A 22 7.12 15.30 -5.13
N VAL A 23 6.39 15.11 -4.03
CA VAL A 23 6.92 14.22 -2.98
C VAL A 23 6.42 12.84 -3.37
N ALA A 24 7.03 12.31 -4.42
CA ALA A 24 6.93 10.92 -4.75
C ALA A 24 8.15 10.25 -4.09
N MET A 25 7.84 9.49 -3.05
CA MET A 25 8.44 8.19 -2.69
C MET A 25 9.58 8.17 -1.67
N ALA A 26 9.33 7.45 -0.59
CA ALA A 26 10.19 6.34 -0.20
C ALA A 26 9.32 5.07 -0.27
N GLN A 27 9.32 4.41 -1.43
CA GLN A 27 8.72 3.08 -1.58
C GLN A 27 9.61 2.09 -0.83
N ASP A 28 9.08 1.49 0.21
CA ASP A 28 9.48 0.14 0.59
C ASP A 28 8.33 -0.77 0.14
N PHE A 29 8.57 -1.46 -0.96
CA PHE A 29 7.63 -2.34 -1.64
C PHE A 29 8.22 -3.73 -1.73
N SER A 30 8.83 -4.20 -0.64
CA SER A 30 9.23 -5.61 -0.62
C SER A 30 7.95 -6.46 -0.71
N PRO A 31 7.82 -7.32 -1.74
CA PRO A 31 6.66 -8.19 -1.92
C PRO A 31 6.60 -9.29 -0.86
N CYS A 32 7.64 -9.39 -0.05
CA CYS A 32 7.79 -10.36 1.01
C CYS A 32 7.54 -9.65 2.34
N PHE A 33 6.99 -10.41 3.29
CA PHE A 33 6.90 -10.08 4.70
C PHE A 33 8.29 -9.88 5.34
N GLU A 34 9.09 -8.97 4.78
CA GLU A 34 10.44 -8.63 5.17
C GLU A 34 10.36 -7.65 6.33
N THR A 35 11.08 -7.99 7.39
CA THR A 35 11.15 -7.15 8.58
C THR A 35 12.22 -6.08 8.39
N THR A 36 11.84 -4.81 8.51
CA THR A 36 12.77 -3.68 8.46
C THR A 36 13.51 -3.47 9.79
N GLY A 37 13.06 -4.12 10.87
CA GLY A 37 13.54 -3.94 12.24
C GLY A 37 12.81 -2.83 12.98
N ARG A 38 11.78 -2.24 12.37
CA ARG A 38 10.90 -1.22 12.97
C ARG A 38 9.62 -1.90 13.43
N GLY A 39 9.62 -2.49 14.62
CA GLY A 39 8.54 -3.39 15.06
C GLY A 39 7.11 -2.89 14.85
N ALA A 40 6.80 -1.63 15.15
CA ALA A 40 5.46 -1.07 14.93
C ALA A 40 5.12 -0.87 13.45
N TYR A 41 6.10 -0.48 12.64
CA TYR A 41 5.94 -0.32 11.18
C TYR A 41 5.84 -1.68 10.49
N ASP A 42 6.70 -2.63 10.85
CA ASP A 42 6.67 -3.99 10.29
C ASP A 42 5.32 -4.67 10.57
N LEU A 43 4.79 -4.52 11.79
CA LEU A 43 3.47 -5.04 12.16
C LEU A 43 2.34 -4.34 11.39
N TYR A 44 2.40 -3.01 11.25
CA TYR A 44 1.43 -2.26 10.46
C TYR A 44 1.44 -2.69 8.99
N ASN A 45 2.63 -2.77 8.39
CA ASN A 45 2.82 -3.15 6.99
C ASN A 45 2.31 -4.58 6.74
N ASP A 46 2.67 -5.54 7.61
CA ASP A 46 2.16 -6.92 7.54
C ASP A 46 0.63 -6.98 7.61
N THR A 47 0.02 -6.19 8.50
CA THR A 47 -1.44 -6.12 8.65
C THR A 47 -2.10 -5.62 7.37
N VAL A 48 -1.59 -4.53 6.79
CA VAL A 48 -2.13 -3.93 5.55
C VAL A 48 -1.93 -4.85 4.34
N LEU A 49 -0.77 -5.51 4.24
CA LEU A 49 -0.51 -6.51 3.19
C LEU A 49 -1.45 -7.70 3.31
N CYS A 50 -1.68 -8.22 4.52
CA CYS A 50 -2.64 -9.30 4.70
C CYS A 50 -4.08 -8.90 4.38
N SER A 51 -4.49 -7.66 4.62
CA SER A 51 -5.78 -7.15 4.12
C SER A 51 -5.88 -7.30 2.60
N ALA A 52 -4.83 -6.92 1.87
CA ALA A 52 -4.80 -7.03 0.40
C ALA A 52 -4.84 -8.49 -0.09
N VAL A 53 -4.11 -9.40 0.57
CA VAL A 53 -4.13 -10.84 0.26
C VAL A 53 -5.54 -11.42 0.43
N LEU A 54 -6.17 -11.14 1.57
CA LEU A 54 -7.49 -11.67 1.90
C LEU A 54 -8.59 -11.09 1.01
N GLU A 55 -8.53 -9.80 0.67
CA GLU A 55 -9.44 -9.18 -0.31
C GLU A 55 -9.35 -9.85 -1.68
N ARG A 56 -8.13 -10.19 -2.14
CA ARG A 56 -7.97 -10.90 -3.42
C ARG A 56 -8.45 -12.34 -3.37
N ALA A 57 -8.22 -13.03 -2.26
CA ALA A 57 -8.78 -14.36 -2.05
C ALA A 57 -10.32 -14.34 -2.04
N LEU A 58 -10.93 -13.31 -1.47
CA LEU A 58 -12.38 -13.10 -1.50
C LEU A 58 -12.90 -12.83 -2.92
N GLU A 59 -12.19 -12.02 -3.70
CA GLU A 59 -12.53 -11.70 -5.10
C GLU A 59 -12.36 -12.89 -6.05
N ALA A 60 -11.53 -13.87 -5.69
CA ALA A 60 -11.31 -15.10 -6.45
C ALA A 60 -12.42 -16.15 -6.28
N GLU A 61 -13.56 -15.78 -5.67
CA GLU A 61 -14.72 -16.66 -5.42
C GLU A 61 -14.33 -17.91 -4.60
N PRO A 62 -13.97 -17.73 -3.31
CA PRO A 62 -13.46 -18.80 -2.46
C PRO A 62 -14.54 -19.84 -2.17
N GLU A 63 -14.11 -21.02 -1.69
CA GLU A 63 -15.03 -22.02 -1.16
C GLU A 63 -15.90 -21.45 -0.03
N SER A 64 -17.15 -21.92 0.08
CA SER A 64 -18.13 -21.41 1.04
C SER A 64 -17.68 -21.47 2.50
N GLU A 65 -16.80 -22.41 2.84
CA GLU A 65 -16.25 -22.57 4.19
C GLU A 65 -15.17 -21.53 4.52
N GLN A 66 -14.45 -21.03 3.51
CA GLN A 66 -13.42 -20.00 3.67
C GLN A 66 -14.02 -18.59 3.72
N LEU A 67 -15.19 -18.39 3.08
CA LEU A 67 -15.84 -17.09 2.95
C LEU A 67 -15.96 -16.33 4.30
N PRO A 68 -16.50 -16.92 5.39
CA PRO A 68 -16.63 -16.20 6.66
C PRO A 68 -15.29 -15.85 7.30
N LEU A 69 -14.25 -16.66 7.08
CA LEU A 69 -12.91 -16.41 7.62
C LEU A 69 -12.23 -15.26 6.88
N LEU A 70 -12.44 -15.16 5.57
CA LEU A 70 -11.93 -14.08 4.73
C LEU A 70 -12.57 -12.74 5.09
N GLU A 71 -13.91 -12.68 5.15
CA GLU A 71 -14.65 -11.48 5.56
C GLU A 71 -14.18 -10.98 6.94
N LYS A 72 -14.08 -11.90 7.90
CA LYS A 72 -13.60 -11.60 9.24
C LYS A 72 -12.16 -11.09 9.25
N GLY A 73 -11.27 -11.75 8.49
CA GLY A 73 -9.87 -11.35 8.42
C GLY A 73 -9.68 -9.97 7.79
N ILE A 74 -10.49 -9.62 6.79
CA ILE A 74 -10.49 -8.28 6.17
C ILE A 74 -10.95 -7.23 7.19
N ASP A 75 -12.04 -7.48 7.92
CA ASP A 75 -12.54 -6.56 8.94
C ASP A 75 -11.55 -6.39 10.10
N TYR A 76 -10.93 -7.48 10.55
CA TYR A 76 -9.94 -7.45 11.63
C TYR A 76 -8.67 -6.72 11.21
N THR A 77 -8.11 -7.01 10.04
CA THR A 77 -6.91 -6.32 9.55
C THR A 77 -7.15 -4.82 9.39
N ALA A 78 -8.30 -4.40 8.87
CA ALA A 78 -8.65 -2.98 8.76
C ALA A 78 -8.72 -2.32 10.15
N SER A 79 -9.42 -2.94 11.10
CA SER A 79 -9.57 -2.41 12.47
C SER A 79 -8.24 -2.37 13.22
N PHE A 80 -7.41 -3.40 13.08
CA PHE A 80 -6.12 -3.50 13.73
C PHE A 80 -5.12 -2.50 13.15
N ALA A 81 -5.10 -2.30 11.83
CA ALA A 81 -4.28 -1.27 11.20
C ALA A 81 -4.65 0.13 11.71
N LEU A 82 -5.94 0.45 11.83
CA LEU A 82 -6.43 1.69 12.44
C LEU A 82 -5.93 1.85 13.87
N PHE A 83 -6.08 0.82 14.70
CA PHE A 83 -5.58 0.82 16.09
C PHE A 83 -4.07 1.10 16.16
N LEU A 84 -3.28 0.48 15.28
CA LEU A 84 -1.83 0.72 15.23
C LEU A 84 -1.51 2.17 14.89
N LEU A 85 -2.21 2.77 13.92
CA LEU A 85 -2.04 4.17 13.52
C LEU A 85 -2.46 5.15 14.63
N GLU A 86 -3.55 4.86 15.34
CA GLU A 86 -4.02 5.68 16.47
C GLU A 86 -3.00 5.74 17.61
N SER A 87 -2.18 4.70 17.77
CA SER A 87 -1.10 4.67 18.77
C SER A 87 0.00 5.71 18.50
N SER A 88 0.04 6.33 17.31
CA SER A 88 1.02 7.33 16.89
C SER A 88 2.49 6.88 16.97
N ASN A 89 2.73 5.56 16.95
CA ASN A 89 4.07 4.96 17.04
C ASN A 89 4.55 4.32 15.73
N VAL A 90 3.72 4.35 14.69
CA VAL A 90 4.05 3.81 13.38
C VAL A 90 4.86 4.86 12.62
N VAL A 91 6.17 4.63 12.50
CA VAL A 91 7.10 5.50 11.77
C VAL A 91 7.52 4.79 10.50
N ASP A 92 7.18 5.37 9.35
CA ASP A 92 7.50 4.82 8.04
C ASP A 92 9.00 4.87 7.72
N MET A 93 9.36 4.33 6.55
CA MET A 93 10.74 4.27 6.09
C MET A 93 11.35 5.64 5.77
N SER A 94 10.52 6.66 5.53
CA SER A 94 10.97 8.06 5.37
C SER A 94 11.20 8.76 6.72
N GLY A 95 10.77 8.15 7.83
CA GLY A 95 10.81 8.73 9.17
C GLY A 95 9.56 9.54 9.51
N ALA A 96 8.51 9.50 8.69
CA ALA A 96 7.23 10.15 8.97
C ALA A 96 6.37 9.28 9.90
N ILE A 97 5.68 9.92 10.84
CA ILE A 97 4.67 9.23 11.65
C ILE A 97 3.42 9.08 10.78
N LEU A 98 2.95 7.85 10.62
CA LEU A 98 1.69 7.57 9.93
C LEU A 98 0.51 7.86 10.86
N ALA A 99 -0.53 8.46 10.28
CA ALA A 99 -1.79 8.79 10.94
C ALA A 99 -2.94 7.95 10.35
N PRO A 100 -4.10 7.83 11.03
CA PRO A 100 -5.25 7.07 10.53
C PRO A 100 -5.68 7.44 9.10
N ASP A 101 -5.52 8.71 8.70
CA ASP A 101 -5.83 9.21 7.35
C ASP A 101 -4.94 8.60 6.25
N ASN A 102 -3.82 7.96 6.60
CA ASN A 102 -2.96 7.23 5.67
C ASN A 102 -3.54 5.87 5.26
N LEU A 103 -4.38 5.25 6.10
CA LEU A 103 -4.84 3.88 5.86
C LEU A 103 -5.53 3.66 4.49
N PRO A 104 -6.39 4.57 3.98
CA PRO A 104 -7.02 4.38 2.68
C PRO A 104 -6.04 4.35 1.50
N ILE A 105 -4.94 5.11 1.59
CA ILE A 105 -3.92 5.11 0.53
C ILE A 105 -2.99 3.90 0.67
N ASP A 106 -2.64 3.53 1.90
CA ASP A 106 -1.76 2.37 2.16
C ASP A 106 -2.42 1.06 1.73
N ARG A 107 -3.72 0.86 2.04
CA ARG A 107 -4.48 -0.31 1.54
C ARG A 107 -4.54 -0.38 0.03
N ARG A 108 -4.73 0.77 -0.63
CA ARG A 108 -4.75 0.83 -2.10
C ARG A 108 -3.40 0.44 -2.69
N ASN A 109 -2.32 0.93 -2.10
CA ASN A 109 -0.96 0.62 -2.55
C ASN A 109 -0.67 -0.87 -2.34
N ALA A 110 -0.90 -1.40 -1.14
CA ALA A 110 -0.72 -2.83 -0.84
C ALA A 110 -1.50 -3.75 -1.79
N ARG A 111 -2.73 -3.36 -2.17
CA ARG A 111 -3.51 -4.09 -3.17
C ARG A 111 -2.90 -4.04 -4.57
N ALA A 112 -2.31 -2.93 -4.96
CA ALA A 112 -1.62 -2.79 -6.24
C ALA A 112 -0.33 -3.61 -6.26
N ASP A 113 0.43 -3.59 -5.16
CA ASP A 113 1.67 -4.33 -5.01
C ASP A 113 1.40 -5.84 -5.01
N TRP A 114 0.39 -6.29 -4.24
CA TRP A 114 -0.03 -7.69 -4.25
C TRP A 114 -0.52 -8.15 -5.63
N GLN A 115 -1.20 -7.29 -6.38
CA GLN A 115 -1.58 -7.61 -7.77
C GLN A 115 -0.34 -7.84 -8.67
N ALA A 116 0.72 -7.06 -8.48
CA ALA A 116 1.97 -7.26 -9.22
C ALA A 116 2.65 -8.59 -8.83
N VAL A 117 2.60 -8.96 -7.54
CA VAL A 117 3.09 -10.27 -7.07
C VAL A 117 2.31 -11.41 -7.69
N LEU A 118 0.98 -11.35 -7.67
CA LEU A 118 0.13 -12.38 -8.30
C LEU A 118 0.46 -12.59 -9.77
N SER A 119 0.64 -11.51 -10.53
CA SER A 119 1.05 -11.63 -11.94
C SER A 119 2.40 -12.33 -12.11
N SER A 120 3.35 -12.10 -11.20
CA SER A 120 4.64 -12.80 -11.21
C SER A 120 4.49 -14.29 -10.87
N LEU A 121 3.67 -14.63 -9.88
CA LEU A 121 3.40 -16.03 -9.49
C LEU A 121 2.71 -16.79 -10.63
N GLU A 122 1.75 -16.16 -11.31
CA GLU A 122 1.08 -16.74 -12.48
C GLU A 122 2.06 -17.07 -13.61
N ASP A 123 3.01 -16.17 -13.90
CA ASP A 123 4.07 -16.39 -14.90
C ASP A 123 4.99 -17.57 -14.53
N GLU A 124 5.16 -17.83 -13.24
CA GLU A 124 5.98 -18.92 -12.69
C GLU A 124 5.18 -20.22 -12.45
N GLY A 125 3.85 -20.18 -12.61
CA GLY A 125 2.95 -21.31 -12.36
C GLY A 125 2.73 -21.62 -10.88
N GLU A 126 2.96 -20.65 -10.00
CA GLU A 126 2.77 -20.75 -8.55
C GLU A 126 1.39 -20.20 -8.13
N ALA A 127 0.86 -20.72 -7.02
CA ALA A 127 -0.43 -20.30 -6.46
C ALA A 127 -0.22 -19.54 -5.13
N PRO A 128 -1.04 -18.52 -4.82
CA PRO A 128 -0.90 -17.70 -3.62
C PRO A 128 -1.42 -18.36 -2.33
N ASP A 129 -1.69 -19.67 -2.33
CA ASP A 129 -2.36 -20.38 -1.24
C ASP A 129 -1.61 -20.26 0.10
N ALA A 130 -0.27 -20.23 0.05
CA ALA A 130 0.56 -20.13 1.24
C ALA A 130 0.35 -18.79 1.98
N GLU A 131 0.28 -17.69 1.23
CA GLU A 131 0.04 -16.35 1.75
C GLU A 131 -1.38 -16.20 2.30
N ILE A 132 -2.37 -16.77 1.61
CA ILE A 132 -3.76 -16.79 2.07
C ILE A 132 -3.86 -17.53 3.41
N VAL A 133 -3.29 -18.74 3.50
CA VAL A 133 -3.28 -19.53 4.74
C VAL A 133 -2.54 -18.80 5.87
N ARG A 134 -1.43 -18.12 5.57
CA ARG A 134 -0.70 -17.31 6.55
C ARG A 134 -1.57 -16.18 7.09
N CYS A 135 -2.20 -15.40 6.22
CA CYS A 135 -3.02 -14.26 6.62
C CYS A 135 -4.29 -14.70 7.36
N LEU A 136 -4.93 -15.81 6.96
CA LEU A 136 -6.06 -16.39 7.69
C LEU A 136 -5.66 -16.87 9.08
N ARG A 137 -4.47 -17.47 9.24
CA ARG A 137 -3.98 -17.89 10.56
C ARG A 137 -3.76 -16.69 11.50
N LEU A 138 -3.29 -15.57 10.96
CA LEU A 138 -3.01 -14.37 11.73
C LEU A 138 -4.27 -13.53 12.01
N TYR A 139 -5.24 -13.51 11.11
CA TYR A 139 -6.32 -12.53 11.16
C TYR A 139 -7.73 -13.10 10.95
N GLY A 140 -7.86 -14.33 10.46
CA GLY A 140 -9.14 -14.98 10.14
C GLY A 140 -9.81 -15.73 11.30
N HIS A 141 -9.26 -15.68 12.52
CA HIS A 141 -9.78 -16.41 13.69
C HIS A 141 -10.25 -15.47 14.82
N ASP A 142 -11.05 -16.00 15.75
CA ASP A 142 -11.32 -15.31 17.02
C ASP A 142 -10.04 -15.28 17.85
N TRP A 143 -9.53 -14.07 18.07
CA TRP A 143 -8.54 -13.82 19.11
C TRP A 143 -9.31 -13.53 20.40
N GLU A 144 -9.52 -14.58 21.22
CA GLU A 144 -10.08 -14.47 22.59
C GLU A 144 -9.05 -13.87 23.57
#